data_AF-A0A0A9WZ87-F1
#
_entry.id   AF-A0A0A9WZ87-F1
#
_cell.length_a   1.000
_cell.length_b   1.000
_cell.length_c   1.000
_cell.angle_alpha   90.00
_cell.angle_beta   90.00
_cell.angle_gamma   90.00
#
_symmetry.space_group_name_H-M   'P 1'
#
loop_
_entity.id
_entity.type
_entity.pdbx_description
1 polymer ?
#
loop_
_entity_poly.entity_id
_entity_poly.type
_entity_poly.pdbx_seq_one_letter_code
_entity_poly.pdbx_strand_id
1 'polypeptide(L)'
;YNLAMSLLNLYIGIELLIASTKLKYSYVCQPVKHSNHEEEMRIVNAVWWYYFSKLLEFCDTFFFILRKKEKQLTFLHVYHHSTMFSLWWIGIKWVPSGSTFLP
;
A
#
# COMPACT_ATOMS: atom_id res chain seq x y z
N TYR A 1 -15.48 -5.13 -7.47
CA TYR A 1 -14.12 -5.46 -7.00
C TYR A 1 -13.08 -4.59 -7.71
N ASN A 2 -12.76 -4.82 -8.98
CA ASN A 2 -11.74 -4.06 -9.72
C ASN A 2 -11.94 -2.53 -9.73
N LEU A 3 -13.18 -2.06 -9.94
CA LEU A 3 -13.48 -0.62 -9.95
C LEU A 3 -13.32 0.02 -8.56
N ALA A 4 -13.76 -0.67 -7.50
CA ALA A 4 -13.60 -0.20 -6.12
C ALA A 4 -12.12 -0.13 -5.72
N MET A 5 -11.33 -1.14 -6.11
CA MET A 5 -9.88 -1.16 -5.90
C MET A 5 -9.17 -0.04 -6.67
N SER A 6 -9.59 0.22 -7.92
CA SER A 6 -9.05 1.32 -8.72
C SER A 6 -9.35 2.69 -8.10
N LEU A 7 -10.57 2.92 -7.61
CA LEU A 7 -10.94 4.15 -6.90
C LEU A 7 -10.17 4.33 -5.59
N LEU A 8 -9.98 3.24 -4.82
CA LEU A 8 -9.21 3.29 -3.58
C LEU A 8 -7.74 3.66 -3.85
N ASN A 9 -7.12 3.02 -4.85
CA ASN A 9 -5.74 3.34 -5.22
C ASN A 9 -5.61 4.76 -5.77
N LEU A 10 -6.62 5.26 -6.51
CA LEU A 10 -6.65 6.65 -6.96
C LEU A 10 -6.73 7.63 -5.79
N TYR A 11 -7.59 7.36 -4.80
CA TYR A 11 -7.71 8.16 -3.59
C TYR A 11 -6.39 8.21 -2.80
N ILE A 12 -5.73 7.06 -2.60
CA ILE A 12 -4.43 6.98 -1.94
C ILE A 12 -3.38 7.80 -2.70
N GLY A 13 -3.33 7.68 -4.03
CA GLY A 13 -2.39 8.44 -4.86
C GLY A 13 -2.59 9.95 -4.75
N ILE A 14 -3.84 10.41 -4.71
CA ILE A 14 -4.17 11.83 -4.54
C ILE A 14 -3.74 12.34 -3.16
N GLU A 15 -4.05 11.59 -2.09
CA GLU A 15 -3.65 11.97 -0.72
C GLU A 15 -2.12 12.03 -0.58
N LEU A 16 -1.39 11.05 -1.14
CA LEU A 16 0.08 11.04 -1.12
C LEU A 16 0.68 12.21 -1.92
N LEU A 17 0.11 12.56 -3.08
CA LEU A 17 0.57 13.69 -3.89
C LEU A 17 0.33 15.03 -3.19
N ILE A 18 -0.84 15.23 -2.59
CA ILE A 18 -1.17 16.47 -1.88
C ILE A 18 -0.29 16.62 -0.64
N ALA A 19 -0.14 15.55 0.16
CA ALA A 19 0.65 15.62 1.37
C ALA A 19 2.16 15.77 1.08
N SER A 20 2.70 15.04 0.08
CA SER A 20 4.12 15.16 -0.30
C SER A 20 4.48 16.53 -0.89
N THR A 21 3.59 17.13 -1.69
CA THR A 21 3.81 18.48 -2.25
C THR A 21 3.75 19.56 -1.17
N LYS A 22 2.83 19.45 -0.20
CA LYS A 22 2.76 20.37 0.94
C LYS A 22 3.97 20.27 1.87
N LEU A 23 4.45 19.06 2.13
CA LEU A 23 5.63 18.81 2.96
C LEU A 23 6.97 19.02 2.22
N LYS A 24 6.92 19.37 0.92
CA LYS A 24 8.09 19.55 0.04
C LYS A 24 9.06 18.37 0.11
N TYR A 25 8.54 17.16 -0.03
CA TYR A 25 9.35 15.95 0.06
C TYR A 25 10.38 15.86 -1.09
N SER A 26 11.62 15.51 -0.75
CA SER A 26 12.65 15.21 -1.75
C SER A 26 12.44 13.79 -2.29
N TYR A 27 12.52 13.63 -3.60
CA TYR A 27 12.34 12.34 -4.30
C TYR A 27 13.51 11.35 -4.08
N VAL A 28 14.65 11.81 -3.55
CA VAL A 28 15.88 11.03 -3.50
C VAL A 28 16.19 10.48 -2.10
N CYS A 29 15.90 11.26 -1.06
CA CYS A 29 16.12 10.83 0.31
C CYS A 29 15.20 11.63 1.22
N GLN A 30 14.18 10.96 1.78
CA GLN A 30 13.36 11.57 2.80
C GLN A 30 13.39 10.74 4.09
N PRO A 31 13.94 11.27 5.19
CA PRO A 31 13.98 10.55 6.45
C PRO A 31 12.58 10.40 7.01
N VAL A 32 12.36 9.30 7.72
CA VAL A 32 11.12 9.09 8.48
C VAL A 32 11.08 10.13 9.59
N LYS A 33 10.11 11.03 9.52
CA LYS A 33 9.79 11.93 10.61
C LYS A 33 8.62 11.35 11.38
N HIS A 34 8.80 11.22 12.69
CA HIS A 34 7.73 10.89 13.62
C HIS A 34 7.23 12.19 14.24
N SER A 35 6.48 12.97 13.46
CA SER A 35 5.82 14.18 13.96
C SER A 35 4.31 14.01 13.89
N ASN A 36 3.59 14.56 14.87
CA ASN A 36 2.12 14.58 14.90
C ASN A 36 1.55 15.70 13.99
N HIS A 37 2.27 16.07 12.93
CA HIS A 37 1.82 17.09 12.00
C HIS A 37 0.67 16.53 11.14
N GLU A 38 -0.38 17.31 10.92
CA GLU A 38 -1.58 16.84 10.19
C GLU A 38 -1.23 16.24 8.82
N GLU A 39 -0.31 16.87 8.08
CA GLU A 39 0.12 16.39 6.76
C GLU A 39 0.94 15.09 6.84
N GLU A 40 1.76 14.88 7.89
CA GLU A 40 2.48 13.62 8.08
C GLU A 40 1.51 12.49 8.46
N MET A 41 0.50 12.78 9.29
CA MET A 41 -0.54 11.83 9.64
C MET A 41 -1.41 11.42 8.44
N ARG A 42 -1.62 12.33 7.47
CA ARG A 42 -2.28 12.00 6.20
C ARG A 42 -1.48 11.01 5.37
N ILE A 43 -0.17 11.15 5.28
CA ILE A 43 0.71 10.18 4.60
C ILE A 43 0.60 8.81 5.28
N VAL A 44 0.73 8.77 6.61
CA VAL A 44 0.62 7.51 7.38
C VAL A 44 -0.73 6.84 7.14
N ASN A 45 -1.82 7.61 7.15
CA ASN A 45 -3.17 7.08 6.88
C ASN A 45 -3.30 6.56 5.43
N ALA A 46 -2.79 7.29 4.44
CA ALA A 46 -2.80 6.85 3.04
C ALA A 46 -2.00 5.56 2.83
N VAL A 47 -0.82 5.46 3.45
CA VAL A 47 0.02 4.25 3.47
C VAL A 47 -0.69 3.08 4.16
N TRP A 48 -1.42 3.35 5.23
CA TRP A 48 -2.23 2.33 5.91
C TRP A 48 -3.36 1.80 5.03
N TRP A 49 -4.08 2.68 4.33
CA TRP A 49 -5.09 2.30 3.34
C TRP A 49 -4.51 1.52 2.16
N TYR A 50 -3.28 1.83 1.75
CA TYR A 50 -2.56 1.06 0.75
C TYR A 50 -2.27 -0.38 1.20
N TYR A 51 -1.85 -0.58 2.45
CA TYR A 51 -1.72 -1.95 2.98
C TYR A 51 -3.05 -2.69 3.08
N PHE A 52 -4.12 -1.98 3.45
CA PHE A 52 -5.45 -2.57 3.44
C PHE A 52 -5.88 -3.01 2.03
N SER A 53 -5.54 -2.24 0.99
CA SER A 53 -5.78 -2.65 -0.40
C SER A 53 -5.01 -3.94 -0.75
N LYS A 54 -3.75 -4.08 -0.30
CA LYS A 54 -2.97 -5.32 -0.47
C LYS A 54 -3.58 -6.53 0.24
N LEU A 55 -4.21 -6.34 1.40
CA LEU A 55 -4.96 -7.40 2.08
C LEU A 55 -6.16 -7.86 1.26
N LEU A 56 -6.92 -6.93 0.66
CA LEU A 56 -8.05 -7.28 -0.20
C LEU A 56 -7.62 -8.06 -1.44
N GLU A 57 -6.49 -7.69 -2.06
CA GLU A 57 -5.89 -8.45 -3.18
C GLU A 57 -5.48 -9.86 -2.74
N PHE A 58 -4.90 -10.00 -1.55
CA PHE A 58 -4.55 -11.30 -0.99
C PHE A 58 -5.79 -12.17 -0.73
N CYS A 59 -6.87 -11.58 -0.21
CA CYS A 59 -8.14 -12.29 -0.01
C CYS A 59 -8.73 -12.81 -1.33
N ASP A 60 -8.66 -12.06 -2.42
CA ASP A 60 -9.14 -12.51 -3.74
C ASP A 60 -8.36 -13.74 -4.23
N THR A 61 -7.03 -13.72 -4.11
CA THR A 61 -6.20 -14.92 -4.38
C THR A 61 -6.54 -16.10 -3.48
N PHE A 62 -6.81 -15.87 -2.19
CA PHE A 62 -7.21 -16.91 -1.25
C PHE A 62 -8.57 -17.53 -1.63
N PHE A 63 -9.54 -16.72 -2.06
CA PHE A 63 -10.82 -17.20 -2.55
C PHE A 63 -10.71 -17.95 -3.88
N PHE A 64 -9.77 -17.59 -4.77
CA PHE A 64 -9.52 -18.36 -5.99
C PHE A 64 -8.94 -19.75 -5.71
N ILE A 65 -8.04 -19.87 -4.72
CA ILE A 65 -7.50 -21.15 -4.26
C ILE A 65 -8.64 -22.02 -3.68
N LEU A 66 -9.46 -21.44 -2.78
CA LEU A 66 -10.61 -22.14 -2.20
C LEU A 66 -11.63 -22.61 -3.25
N ARG A 67 -11.81 -21.84 -4.33
CA ARG A 67 -12.70 -22.19 -5.45
C ARG A 67 -12.07 -23.12 -6.49
N LYS A 68 -10.84 -23.61 -6.27
CA LYS A 68 -10.07 -24.48 -7.17
C LYS A 68 -9.99 -23.96 -8.62
N LYS A 69 -9.94 -22.65 -8.80
CA LYS A 69 -9.77 -22.02 -10.13
C LYS A 69 -8.28 -21.87 -10.47
N GLU A 70 -7.59 -23.02 -10.59
CA GLU A 70 -6.14 -23.09 -10.86
C GLU A 70 -5.72 -22.50 -12.21
N LYS A 71 -6.65 -22.32 -13.16
CA LYS A 71 -6.33 -21.81 -14.51
C LYS A 71 -5.77 -20.37 -14.53
N GLN A 72 -5.99 -19.58 -13.47
CA GLN A 72 -5.49 -18.20 -13.36
C GLN A 72 -4.42 -18.02 -12.27
N LEU A 73 -4.14 -19.05 -11.47
CA LEU A 73 -3.20 -18.99 -10.36
C LEU A 73 -1.85 -19.56 -10.81
N THR A 74 -0.90 -18.70 -11.13
CA THR A 74 0.49 -19.10 -11.32
C THR A 74 1.23 -19.09 -9.98
N PHE A 75 2.28 -19.91 -9.85
CA PHE A 75 3.15 -19.88 -8.67
C PHE A 75 3.67 -18.46 -8.37
N LEU A 76 4.04 -17.72 -9.43
CA LEU A 76 4.50 -16.34 -9.31
C LEU A 76 3.44 -15.43 -8.70
N HIS A 77 2.17 -15.59 -9.10
CA HIS A 77 1.07 -14.77 -8.60
C HIS A 77 0.86 -14.98 -7.09
N VAL A 78 0.80 -16.24 -6.63
CA VAL A 78 0.62 -16.55 -5.21
C VAL A 78 1.83 -16.11 -4.39
N TYR A 79 3.05 -16.35 -4.89
CA TYR A 79 4.27 -15.92 -4.23
C TYR A 79 4.34 -14.39 -4.10
N HIS A 80 4.04 -13.66 -5.17
CA HIS A 80 4.03 -12.20 -5.18
C HIS A 80 2.99 -11.63 -4.20
N HIS A 81 1.73 -12.08 -4.26
CA HIS A 81 0.68 -11.54 -3.38
C HIS A 81 0.89 -11.87 -1.90
N SER A 82 1.42 -13.07 -1.57
CA SER A 82 1.73 -13.46 -0.19
C SER A 82 2.92 -12.70 0.40
N THR A 83 3.99 -12.54 -0.38
CA THR A 83 5.21 -11.84 0.07
C THR A 83 5.00 -10.33 0.16
N MET A 84 4.33 -9.72 -0.82
CA MET A 84 4.03 -8.27 -0.80
C MET A 84 3.18 -7.89 0.42
N PHE A 85 2.16 -8.67 0.75
CA PHE A 85 1.35 -8.44 1.95
C PHE A 85 2.21 -8.51 3.24
N SER A 86 3.03 -9.54 3.37
CA SER A 86 3.85 -9.77 4.57
C SER A 86 4.94 -8.71 4.75
N LEU A 87 5.59 -8.30 3.65
CA LEU A 87 6.65 -7.29 3.68
C LEU A 87 6.10 -5.88 3.96
N TRP A 88 4.94 -5.52 3.41
CA TRP A 88 4.32 -4.22 3.67
C TRP A 88 3.85 -4.05 5.12
N TRP A 89 3.46 -5.13 5.80
CA TRP A 89 3.17 -5.08 7.24
C TRP A 89 4.38 -4.64 8.06
N ILE A 90 5.56 -5.19 7.75
CA ILE A 90 6.82 -4.81 8.39
C ILE A 90 7.15 -3.35 8.04
N GLY A 91 7.01 -2.96 6.78
CA GLY A 91 7.22 -1.59 6.32
C GLY A 91 6.40 -0.56 7.09
N ILE A 92 5.09 -0.78 7.24
CA ILE A 92 4.22 0.16 7.97
C ILE A 92 4.51 0.20 9.46
N LYS A 93 4.84 -0.95 10.05
CA LYS A 93 5.09 -1.02 11.50
C LYS A 93 6.34 -0.25 11.90
N TRP A 94 7.37 -0.22 11.05
CA TRP A 94 8.67 0.36 11.38
C TRP A 94 8.98 1.67 10.63
N VAL A 95 8.42 1.86 9.43
CA VAL A 95 8.78 2.94 8.49
C VAL A 95 7.52 3.48 7.78
N PRO A 96 6.54 4.07 8.50
CA PRO A 96 5.25 4.48 7.93
C PRO A 96 5.31 5.77 7.10
N SER A 97 6.48 6.41 6.99
CA SER A 97 6.69 7.70 6.31
C SER A 97 8.13 7.79 5.79
N GLY A 98 8.51 8.90 5.14
CA GLY A 98 9.81 9.07 4.48
C GLY A 98 9.81 8.54 3.05
N SER A 99 10.93 7.99 2.57
CA SER A 99 11.07 7.50 1.18
C SER A 99 10.04 6.44 0.76
N THR A 100 9.35 5.79 1.70
CA THR A 100 8.24 4.84 1.47
C THR A 100 6.98 5.51 0.89
N PHE A 101 6.93 6.85 0.80
CA PHE A 101 5.79 7.57 0.20
C PHE A 101 5.62 7.33 -1.30
N LEU A 102 6.68 6.90 -1.97
CA LEU A 102 6.67 6.44 -3.37
C LEU A 102 6.56 4.91 -3.34
N PRO A 103 5.36 4.35 -3.60
CA PRO A 103 5.17 2.91 -3.71
C PRO A 103 5.84 2.31 -4.95
#